data_AF-F1MD31-F1
#
_entry.id   AF-F1MD31-F1
#
_cell.length_a   1.000
_cell.length_b   1.000
_cell.length_c   1.000
_cell.angle_alpha   90.00
_cell.angle_beta   90.00
_cell.angle_gamma   90.00
#
_symmetry.space_group_name_H-M   'P 1'
#
loop_
_entity.id
_entity.type
_entity.pdbx_description
1 polymer ?
#
loop_
_entity_poly.entity_id
_entity_poly.type
_entity_poly.pdbx_seq_one_letter_code
_entity_poly.pdbx_strand_id
1 'polypeptide(L)'
;MALLLVALLAFLSLGSGCHHRLCHCSNGVFLCQESKVTEIPSDLPRDAVELRFVLTKLRVIPKGAFSGFGDLEKIEISQNDVLEVIEANVFSNLPKLHEIRIEKANNLLYIDADAFQNLPNLRYLLISNTGIKHLPAVHKIQSLQKVLLDIQDNINIHTVERNSFMGLSFESMTVWLSKNGIQEIHNCAFNGTQLDELNLSDNSNLEELPNDVFQGASGPVILWLNP
;
A
#
# COMPACT_ATOMS: atom_id res chain seq x y z
N MET A 1 0.44 -33.13 -62.22
CA MET A 1 0.38 -31.79 -61.59
C MET A 1 -0.61 -31.86 -60.44
N ALA A 2 -0.12 -32.10 -59.22
CA ALA A 2 -0.94 -32.17 -58.03
C ALA A 2 -0.96 -30.78 -57.36
N LEU A 3 -2.16 -30.19 -57.27
CA LEU A 3 -2.40 -28.93 -56.59
C LEU A 3 -2.42 -29.19 -55.08
N LEU A 4 -1.43 -28.65 -54.37
CA LEU A 4 -1.42 -28.53 -52.92
C LEU A 4 -2.43 -27.45 -52.50
N LEU A 5 -3.55 -27.87 -51.92
CA LEU A 5 -4.43 -27.00 -51.14
C LEU A 5 -3.97 -27.06 -49.68
N VAL A 6 -3.16 -26.08 -49.27
CA VAL A 6 -2.88 -25.86 -47.84
C VAL A 6 -4.09 -25.14 -47.27
N ALA A 7 -4.95 -25.90 -46.57
CA ALA A 7 -5.98 -25.32 -45.72
C ALA A 7 -5.28 -24.58 -44.58
N LEU A 8 -5.32 -23.24 -44.63
CA LEU A 8 -4.94 -22.37 -43.54
C LEU A 8 -5.94 -22.60 -42.40
N LEU A 9 -5.59 -23.46 -41.44
CA LEU A 9 -6.27 -23.48 -40.15
C LEU A 9 -5.94 -22.16 -39.46
N ALA A 10 -6.79 -21.16 -39.69
CA ALA A 10 -6.88 -20.01 -38.81
C ALA A 10 -7.27 -20.56 -37.43
N PHE A 11 -6.28 -20.75 -36.56
CA PHE A 11 -6.52 -20.77 -35.13
C PHE A 11 -7.09 -19.39 -34.77
N LEU A 12 -8.41 -19.27 -34.82
CA LEU A 12 -9.13 -18.27 -34.05
C LEU A 12 -8.90 -18.67 -32.58
N SER A 13 -7.78 -18.20 -32.01
CA SER A 13 -7.79 -17.97 -30.58
C SER A 13 -8.86 -16.90 -30.36
N LEU A 14 -10.03 -17.32 -29.89
CA LEU A 14 -10.88 -16.43 -29.08
C LEU A 14 -10.14 -16.18 -27.76
N GLY A 15 -8.95 -15.59 -27.82
CA GLY A 15 -8.43 -14.82 -26.73
C GLY A 15 -9.27 -13.55 -26.75
N SER A 16 -10.26 -13.47 -25.88
CA SER A 16 -10.91 -12.22 -25.51
C SER A 16 -9.82 -11.28 -25.00
N GLY A 17 -9.18 -10.58 -25.93
CA GLY A 17 -8.10 -9.67 -25.65
C GLY A 17 -8.63 -8.59 -24.72
N CYS A 18 -7.97 -8.43 -23.57
CA CYS A 18 -8.29 -7.34 -22.69
C CYS A 18 -7.90 -6.03 -23.38
N HIS A 19 -8.85 -5.08 -23.47
CA HIS A 19 -8.60 -3.76 -24.03
C HIS A 19 -9.22 -2.71 -23.11
N HIS A 20 -8.44 -1.68 -22.76
CA HIS A 20 -8.89 -0.56 -21.95
C HIS A 20 -8.30 0.74 -22.52
N ARG A 21 -9.07 1.84 -22.45
CA ARG A 21 -8.75 3.10 -23.14
C ARG A 21 -7.45 3.74 -22.66
N LEU A 22 -7.23 3.72 -21.35
CA LEU A 22 -6.12 4.43 -20.70
C LEU A 22 -5.07 3.49 -20.09
N CYS A 23 -5.37 2.20 -19.99
CA CYS A 23 -4.55 1.25 -19.25
C CYS A 23 -4.28 0.02 -20.10
N HIS A 24 -3.08 -0.53 -19.98
CA HIS A 24 -2.76 -1.84 -20.53
C HIS A 24 -3.35 -2.90 -19.63
N CYS A 25 -3.90 -3.98 -20.20
CA CYS A 25 -4.51 -5.00 -19.38
C CYS A 25 -4.24 -6.42 -19.87
N SER A 26 -4.15 -7.33 -18.91
CA SER A 26 -3.88 -8.75 -19.13
C SER A 26 -4.32 -9.53 -17.89
N ASN A 27 -5.16 -10.56 -18.07
CA ASN A 27 -5.58 -11.47 -16.99
C ASN A 27 -6.05 -10.78 -15.69
N GLY A 28 -6.90 -9.75 -15.81
CA GLY A 28 -7.42 -9.01 -14.65
C GLY A 28 -6.46 -7.99 -14.04
N VAL A 29 -5.24 -7.87 -14.57
CA VAL A 29 -4.26 -6.84 -14.20
C VAL A 29 -4.44 -5.62 -15.10
N PHE A 30 -4.53 -4.43 -14.52
CA PHE A 30 -4.61 -3.15 -15.24
C PHE A 30 -3.43 -2.25 -14.87
N LEU A 31 -2.57 -1.98 -15.84
CA LEU A 31 -1.45 -1.05 -15.75
C LEU A 31 -1.82 0.27 -16.42
N CYS A 32 -2.14 1.26 -15.61
CA CYS A 32 -2.37 2.64 -16.01
C CYS A 32 -1.04 3.38 -15.90
N GLN A 33 -0.42 3.65 -17.05
CA GLN A 33 0.88 4.28 -17.14
C GLN A 33 0.85 5.51 -18.04
N GLU A 34 1.85 6.39 -17.87
CA GLU A 34 2.12 7.59 -18.66
C GLU A 34 1.36 8.85 -18.23
N SER A 35 1.84 9.98 -18.76
CA SER A 35 1.39 11.32 -18.40
C SER A 35 -0.06 11.66 -18.77
N LYS A 36 -0.71 10.85 -19.59
CA LYS A 36 -2.13 11.01 -19.97
C LYS A 36 -3.09 10.63 -18.84
N VAL A 37 -2.65 9.79 -17.89
CA VAL A 37 -3.47 9.39 -16.75
C VAL A 37 -3.39 10.49 -15.69
N THR A 38 -4.42 11.34 -15.64
CA THR A 38 -4.52 12.48 -14.70
C THR A 38 -5.54 12.25 -13.59
N GLU A 39 -6.40 11.25 -13.77
CA GLU A 39 -7.40 10.76 -12.82
C GLU A 39 -7.48 9.23 -12.90
N ILE A 40 -7.99 8.59 -11.85
CA ILE A 40 -8.25 7.15 -11.86
C ILE A 40 -9.42 6.88 -12.80
N PRO A 41 -9.27 6.04 -13.85
CA PRO A 41 -10.35 5.81 -14.80
C PRO A 41 -11.56 5.15 -14.13
N SER A 42 -12.72 5.80 -14.23
CA SER A 42 -13.97 5.31 -13.63
C SER A 42 -14.54 4.05 -14.30
N ASP A 43 -14.07 3.75 -15.53
CA ASP A 43 -14.44 2.61 -16.37
C ASP A 43 -13.57 1.36 -16.13
N LEU A 44 -12.71 1.37 -15.11
CA LEU A 44 -11.96 0.19 -14.69
C LEU A 44 -12.90 -0.99 -14.33
N PRO A 45 -12.67 -2.19 -14.87
CA PRO A 45 -13.51 -3.35 -14.60
C PRO A 45 -13.50 -3.78 -13.14
N ARG A 46 -14.68 -4.10 -12.58
CA ARG A 46 -14.84 -4.41 -11.14
C ARG A 46 -14.35 -5.80 -10.73
N ASP A 47 -14.10 -6.64 -11.72
CA ASP A 47 -13.44 -7.94 -11.63
C ASP A 47 -11.90 -7.83 -11.77
N ALA A 48 -11.34 -6.61 -11.78
CA ALA A 48 -9.89 -6.41 -11.75
C ALA A 48 -9.29 -7.03 -10.48
N VAL A 49 -8.22 -7.80 -10.69
CA VAL A 49 -7.44 -8.48 -9.64
C VAL A 49 -6.28 -7.61 -9.17
N GLU A 50 -5.73 -6.78 -10.05
CA GLU A 50 -4.62 -5.91 -9.73
C GLU A 50 -4.71 -4.58 -10.49
N LEU A 51 -4.50 -3.48 -9.76
CA LEU A 51 -4.44 -2.13 -10.34
C LEU A 51 -3.06 -1.54 -10.09
N ARG A 52 -2.40 -1.07 -11.16
CA ARG A 52 -1.10 -0.42 -11.10
C ARG A 52 -1.18 0.98 -11.72
N PHE A 53 -0.82 2.00 -10.95
CA PHE A 53 -0.72 3.39 -11.37
C PHE A 53 0.75 3.79 -11.33
N VAL A 54 1.39 3.78 -12.49
CA VAL A 54 2.85 3.97 -12.62
C VAL A 54 3.15 5.18 -13.50
N LEU A 55 4.03 6.09 -13.07
CA LEU A 55 4.45 7.25 -13.88
C LEU A 55 3.26 8.08 -14.41
N THR A 56 2.21 8.23 -13.58
CA THR A 56 1.00 8.98 -13.93
C THR A 56 1.12 10.46 -13.55
N LYS A 57 0.10 11.26 -13.92
CA LYS A 57 -0.08 12.64 -13.49
C LYS A 57 -1.26 12.80 -12.52
N LEU A 58 -1.54 11.75 -11.75
CA LEU A 58 -2.49 11.80 -10.63
C LEU A 58 -2.01 12.80 -9.59
N ARG A 59 -2.82 13.81 -9.29
CA ARG A 59 -2.56 14.73 -8.17
C ARG A 59 -3.26 14.29 -6.89
N VAL A 60 -4.43 13.67 -7.04
CA VAL A 60 -5.26 13.20 -5.93
C VAL A 60 -5.77 11.81 -6.27
N ILE A 61 -5.75 10.90 -5.30
CA ILE A 61 -6.51 9.66 -5.34
C ILE A 61 -7.83 9.92 -4.60
N PRO A 62 -8.96 10.05 -5.32
CA PRO A 62 -10.20 10.58 -4.77
C PRO A 62 -10.88 9.60 -3.82
N LYS A 63 -11.74 10.12 -2.95
CA LYS A 63 -12.52 9.35 -1.99
C LYS A 63 -13.23 8.17 -2.64
N GLY A 64 -13.01 6.98 -2.09
CA GLY A 64 -13.66 5.76 -2.57
C GLY A 64 -13.21 5.32 -3.97
N ALA A 65 -12.02 5.74 -4.43
CA ALA A 65 -11.50 5.39 -5.76
C ALA A 65 -11.57 3.88 -6.08
N PHE A 66 -11.31 3.03 -5.09
CA PHE A 66 -11.32 1.57 -5.23
C PHE A 66 -12.56 0.92 -4.61
N SER A 67 -13.61 1.69 -4.27
CA SER A 67 -14.84 1.09 -3.76
C SER A 67 -15.50 0.19 -4.81
N GLY A 68 -15.95 -0.99 -4.39
CA GLY A 68 -16.67 -1.95 -5.24
C GLY A 68 -15.80 -2.92 -6.03
N PHE A 69 -14.48 -2.88 -5.90
CA PHE A 69 -13.58 -3.89 -6.49
C PHE A 69 -13.45 -5.11 -5.57
N GLY A 70 -14.48 -5.98 -5.58
CA GLY A 70 -14.55 -7.14 -4.69
C GLY A 70 -13.48 -8.22 -4.97
N ASP A 71 -12.93 -8.23 -6.18
CA ASP A 71 -11.92 -9.19 -6.62
C ASP A 71 -10.47 -8.68 -6.52
N LEU A 72 -10.29 -7.42 -6.11
CA LEU A 72 -8.99 -6.76 -6.09
C LEU A 72 -8.10 -7.33 -4.99
N GLU A 73 -6.93 -7.81 -5.41
CA GLU A 73 -5.94 -8.45 -4.56
C GLU A 73 -4.72 -7.56 -4.30
N LYS A 74 -4.34 -6.74 -5.30
CA LYS A 74 -3.14 -5.89 -5.25
C LYS A 74 -3.38 -4.49 -5.78
N ILE A 75 -2.81 -3.50 -5.12
CA ILE A 75 -2.74 -2.11 -5.61
C ILE A 75 -1.30 -1.62 -5.56
N GLU A 76 -0.81 -1.13 -6.70
CA GLU A 76 0.48 -0.46 -6.83
C GLU A 76 0.28 1.00 -7.25
N ILE A 77 0.83 1.94 -6.48
CA ILE A 77 0.89 3.37 -6.78
C ILE A 77 2.37 3.74 -6.73
N SER A 78 3.02 3.78 -7.88
CA SER A 78 4.49 3.87 -7.96
C SER A 78 4.94 5.00 -8.89
N GLN A 79 5.96 5.76 -8.48
CA GLN A 79 6.59 6.78 -9.33
C GLN A 79 5.61 7.86 -9.80
N ASN A 80 4.74 8.32 -8.90
CA ASN A 80 3.75 9.36 -9.18
C ASN A 80 4.20 10.69 -8.58
N ASP A 81 5.11 11.37 -9.28
CA ASP A 81 5.80 12.56 -8.78
C ASP A 81 4.89 13.74 -8.46
N VAL A 82 3.69 13.81 -9.04
CA VAL A 82 2.75 14.93 -8.80
C VAL A 82 1.60 14.56 -7.85
N LEU A 83 1.59 13.34 -7.32
CA LEU A 83 0.58 12.89 -6.37
C LEU A 83 0.80 13.61 -5.04
N GLU A 84 -0.21 14.33 -4.57
CA GLU A 84 -0.16 15.16 -3.37
C GLU A 84 -0.98 14.56 -2.21
N VAL A 85 -2.11 13.92 -2.54
CA VAL A 85 -3.14 13.51 -1.57
C VAL A 85 -3.73 12.13 -1.90
N ILE A 86 -3.91 11.33 -0.85
CA ILE A 86 -4.82 10.16 -0.84
C ILE A 86 -5.99 10.47 0.10
N GLU A 87 -7.21 10.51 -0.44
CA GLU A 87 -8.40 10.89 0.33
C GLU A 87 -8.97 9.75 1.18
N ALA A 88 -10.00 10.07 1.97
CA ALA A 88 -10.70 9.11 2.82
C ALA A 88 -11.32 7.95 2.03
N ASN A 89 -11.43 6.78 2.65
CA ASN A 89 -12.09 5.58 2.13
C ASN A 89 -11.51 5.04 0.80
N VAL A 90 -10.31 5.45 0.40
CA VAL A 90 -9.67 4.98 -0.84
C VAL A 90 -9.47 3.46 -0.81
N PHE A 91 -8.90 2.93 0.27
CA PHE A 91 -8.70 1.50 0.51
C PHE A 91 -9.75 1.02 1.52
N SER A 92 -11.02 0.96 1.09
CA SER A 92 -12.13 0.59 1.96
C SER A 92 -12.93 -0.60 1.46
N ASN A 93 -13.24 -1.54 2.36
CA ASN A 93 -14.10 -2.70 2.10
C ASN A 93 -13.64 -3.53 0.89
N LEU A 94 -12.35 -3.83 0.83
CA LEU A 94 -11.72 -4.63 -0.22
C LEU A 94 -11.39 -6.02 0.36
N PRO A 95 -12.33 -6.98 0.30
CA PRO A 95 -12.24 -8.21 1.06
C PRO A 95 -11.11 -9.12 0.62
N LYS A 96 -10.62 -9.02 -0.62
CA LYS A 96 -9.51 -9.86 -1.14
C LYS A 96 -8.15 -9.17 -1.16
N LEU A 97 -8.11 -7.87 -0.87
CA LEU A 97 -6.89 -7.08 -0.98
C LEU A 97 -5.88 -7.53 0.06
N HIS A 98 -4.72 -8.00 -0.40
CA HIS A 98 -3.65 -8.49 0.46
C HIS A 98 -2.36 -7.66 0.35
N GLU A 99 -2.22 -6.83 -0.68
CA GLU A 99 -1.01 -6.06 -0.94
C GLU A 99 -1.34 -4.63 -1.40
N ILE A 100 -0.82 -3.64 -0.67
CA ILE A 100 -0.84 -2.23 -1.06
C ILE A 100 0.60 -1.73 -1.10
N ARG A 101 0.99 -1.13 -2.23
CA ARG A 101 2.30 -0.53 -2.41
C ARG A 101 2.17 0.92 -2.84
N ILE A 102 2.71 1.84 -2.04
CA ILE A 102 2.82 3.25 -2.34
C ILE A 102 4.31 3.60 -2.34
N GLU A 103 4.88 3.80 -3.52
CA GLU A 103 6.33 3.94 -3.68
C GLU A 103 6.69 5.16 -4.52
N LYS A 104 7.77 5.87 -4.15
CA LYS A 104 8.37 6.94 -4.98
C LYS A 104 7.33 8.00 -5.36
N ALA A 105 6.61 8.50 -4.36
CA ALA A 105 5.63 9.57 -4.49
C ALA A 105 6.11 10.76 -3.66
N ASN A 106 7.19 11.41 -4.11
CA ASN A 106 7.92 12.40 -3.30
C ASN A 106 7.08 13.61 -2.87
N ASN A 107 6.07 13.97 -3.67
CA ASN A 107 5.14 15.06 -3.36
C ASN A 107 3.88 14.59 -2.63
N LEU A 108 3.74 13.31 -2.28
CA LEU A 108 2.63 12.82 -1.48
C LEU A 108 2.86 13.26 -0.04
N LEU A 109 2.15 14.31 0.37
CA LEU A 109 2.33 14.93 1.69
C LEU A 109 1.24 14.52 2.68
N TYR A 110 0.09 14.05 2.17
CA TYR A 110 -1.08 13.78 2.99
C TYR A 110 -1.78 12.49 2.58
N ILE A 111 -1.98 11.61 3.57
CA ILE A 111 -2.86 10.46 3.49
C ILE A 111 -3.93 10.68 4.55
N ASP A 112 -5.19 10.70 4.11
CA ASP A 112 -6.32 10.92 5.00
C ASP A 112 -6.38 9.83 6.09
N ALA A 113 -6.79 10.22 7.31
CA ALA A 113 -6.87 9.30 8.45
C ALA A 113 -7.89 8.16 8.25
N ASP A 114 -8.84 8.35 7.32
CA ASP A 114 -9.85 7.37 6.94
C ASP A 114 -9.51 6.66 5.62
N ALA A 115 -8.29 6.81 5.08
CA ALA A 115 -7.90 6.22 3.80
C ALA A 115 -7.94 4.67 3.82
N PHE A 116 -7.57 4.04 4.95
CA PHE A 116 -7.50 2.58 5.10
C PHE A 116 -8.58 2.04 6.04
N GLN A 117 -9.49 1.21 5.54
CA GLN A 117 -10.62 0.68 6.33
C GLN A 117 -11.04 -0.72 5.91
N ASN A 118 -11.28 -1.59 6.90
CA ASN A 118 -11.86 -2.93 6.74
C ASN A 118 -11.21 -3.72 5.60
N LEU A 119 -9.94 -4.09 5.80
CA LEU A 119 -9.13 -4.85 4.86
C LEU A 119 -8.78 -6.20 5.49
N PRO A 120 -9.75 -7.13 5.59
CA PRO A 120 -9.61 -8.35 6.40
C PRO A 120 -8.52 -9.30 5.91
N ASN A 121 -8.08 -9.18 4.65
CA ASN A 121 -7.04 -10.01 4.05
C ASN A 121 -5.70 -9.27 3.84
N LEU A 122 -5.54 -8.05 4.37
CA LEU A 122 -4.30 -7.29 4.19
C LEU A 122 -3.12 -8.04 4.82
N ARG A 123 -2.04 -8.23 4.05
CA ARG A 123 -0.81 -8.89 4.49
C ARG A 123 0.41 -8.00 4.35
N TYR A 124 0.43 -7.11 3.36
CA TYR A 124 1.55 -6.22 3.10
C TYR A 124 1.08 -4.81 2.81
N LEU A 125 1.56 -3.85 3.60
CA LEU A 125 1.39 -2.43 3.36
C LEU A 125 2.77 -1.79 3.29
N LEU A 126 3.16 -1.41 2.07
CA LEU A 126 4.40 -0.70 1.78
C LEU A 126 4.12 0.78 1.52
N ILE A 127 4.81 1.65 2.26
CA ILE A 127 4.88 3.09 1.97
C ILE A 127 6.34 3.50 1.97
N SER A 128 6.93 3.70 0.79
CA SER A 128 8.35 4.01 0.67
C SER A 128 8.64 5.22 -0.21
N ASN A 129 9.62 6.02 0.21
CA ASN A 129 10.12 7.17 -0.53
C ASN A 129 8.97 8.12 -0.90
N THR A 130 8.27 8.63 0.12
CA THR A 130 7.19 9.60 0.00
C THR A 130 7.46 10.84 0.85
N GLY A 131 6.66 11.88 0.64
CA GLY A 131 6.77 13.14 1.39
C GLY A 131 5.95 13.20 2.68
N ILE A 132 5.30 12.10 3.09
CA ILE A 132 4.37 12.11 4.23
C ILE A 132 5.09 12.45 5.54
N LYS A 133 4.38 13.19 6.40
CA LYS A 133 4.93 13.69 7.67
C LYS A 133 4.54 12.85 8.89
N HIS A 134 3.51 12.02 8.73
CA HIS A 134 2.94 11.21 9.79
C HIS A 134 2.78 9.78 9.28
N LEU A 135 2.86 8.81 10.20
CA LEU A 135 2.49 7.43 9.90
C LEU A 135 1.02 7.36 9.45
N PRO A 136 0.67 6.43 8.53
CA PRO A 136 -0.71 6.24 8.12
C PRO A 136 -1.57 5.80 9.30
N ALA A 137 -2.81 6.27 9.36
CA ALA A 137 -3.77 5.78 10.33
C ALA A 137 -4.23 4.37 9.95
N VAL A 138 -3.86 3.37 10.76
CA VAL A 138 -4.13 1.95 10.49
C VAL A 138 -5.22 1.33 11.37
N HIS A 139 -5.75 2.08 12.33
CA HIS A 139 -6.66 1.58 13.37
C HIS A 139 -7.99 1.00 12.87
N LYS A 140 -8.38 1.31 11.63
CA LYS A 140 -9.58 0.77 10.98
C LYS A 140 -9.29 -0.36 9.99
N ILE A 141 -8.03 -0.79 9.83
CA ILE A 141 -7.67 -1.87 8.88
C ILE A 141 -8.24 -3.21 9.34
N GLN A 142 -8.01 -3.59 10.60
CA GLN A 142 -8.58 -4.76 11.25
C GLN A 142 -8.35 -6.07 10.46
N SER A 143 -7.11 -6.28 9.99
CA SER A 143 -6.75 -7.50 9.25
C SER A 143 -6.91 -8.75 10.10
N LEU A 144 -7.33 -9.85 9.47
CA LEU A 144 -7.39 -11.19 10.04
C LEU A 144 -6.14 -12.02 9.69
N GLN A 145 -5.12 -11.38 9.15
CA GLN A 145 -3.88 -12.02 8.70
C GLN A 145 -2.68 -11.40 9.43
N LYS A 146 -1.56 -12.13 9.46
CA LYS A 146 -0.29 -11.51 9.82
C LYS A 146 0.05 -10.39 8.83
N VAL A 147 0.47 -9.24 9.35
CA VAL A 147 0.77 -8.05 8.55
C VAL A 147 2.24 -7.68 8.63
N LEU A 148 2.86 -7.50 7.47
CA LEU A 148 4.10 -6.74 7.33
C LEU A 148 3.74 -5.29 6.99
N LEU A 149 4.00 -4.39 7.94
CA LEU A 149 3.95 -2.95 7.74
C LEU A 149 5.35 -2.46 7.45
N ASP A 150 5.55 -1.98 6.23
CA ASP A 150 6.84 -1.61 5.68
C ASP A 150 6.83 -0.13 5.30
N ILE A 151 7.40 0.71 6.15
CA ILE A 151 7.45 2.17 5.97
C ILE A 151 8.92 2.57 6.02
N GLN A 152 9.52 2.82 4.86
CA GLN A 152 10.95 3.11 4.73
C GLN A 152 11.23 4.32 3.85
N ASP A 153 12.34 5.02 4.06
CA ASP A 153 12.76 6.16 3.24
C ASP A 153 11.76 7.34 3.24
N ASN A 154 10.95 7.51 4.30
CA ASN A 154 10.06 8.66 4.47
C ASN A 154 10.68 9.64 5.47
N ILE A 155 11.64 10.43 4.97
CA ILE A 155 12.50 11.31 5.78
C ILE A 155 11.76 12.37 6.61
N ASN A 156 10.50 12.65 6.29
CA ASN A 156 9.68 13.66 6.97
C ASN A 156 8.83 13.09 8.13
N ILE A 157 8.84 11.77 8.35
CA ILE A 157 8.19 11.15 9.51
C ILE A 157 9.13 11.28 10.70
N HIS A 158 8.76 12.14 11.66
CA HIS A 158 9.62 12.45 12.81
C HIS A 158 9.16 11.82 14.13
N THR A 159 7.89 11.41 14.21
CA THR A 159 7.30 10.95 15.47
C THR A 159 6.48 9.69 15.27
N VAL A 160 6.62 8.74 16.20
CA VAL A 160 5.70 7.61 16.36
C VAL A 160 4.79 7.90 17.56
N GLU A 161 3.50 8.11 17.28
CA GLU A 161 2.53 8.53 18.29
C GLU A 161 2.02 7.35 19.14
N ARG A 162 1.23 7.67 20.17
CA ARG A 162 0.62 6.67 21.05
C ARG A 162 -0.39 5.85 20.26
N ASN A 163 -0.39 4.53 20.46
CA ASN A 163 -1.31 3.59 19.81
C ASN A 163 -1.25 3.62 18.26
N SER A 164 -0.15 4.06 17.64
CA SER A 164 -0.05 4.23 16.18
C SER A 164 -0.39 2.99 15.36
N PHE A 165 -0.24 1.80 15.95
CA PHE A 165 -0.41 0.52 15.26
C PHE A 165 -1.61 -0.30 15.77
N MET A 166 -2.31 0.20 16.80
CA MET A 166 -3.46 -0.48 17.37
C MET A 166 -4.55 -0.65 16.32
N GLY A 167 -5.10 -1.87 16.17
CA GLY A 167 -6.16 -2.16 15.21
C GLY A 167 -5.70 -2.45 13.78
N LEU A 168 -4.39 -2.49 13.51
CA LEU A 168 -3.87 -2.92 12.20
C LEU A 168 -4.25 -4.37 11.89
N SER A 169 -3.98 -5.27 12.83
CA SER A 169 -4.28 -6.70 12.71
C SER A 169 -4.72 -7.29 14.04
N PHE A 170 -5.56 -8.31 13.98
CA PHE A 170 -5.87 -9.19 15.13
C PHE A 170 -4.81 -10.29 15.33
N GLU A 171 -3.98 -10.52 14.32
CA GLU A 171 -2.83 -11.44 14.36
C GLU A 171 -1.53 -10.70 14.69
N SER A 172 -0.40 -11.42 14.70
CA SER A 172 0.92 -10.80 14.86
C SER A 172 1.33 -9.96 13.65
N MET A 173 2.23 -9.00 13.87
CA MET A 173 2.71 -8.08 12.85
C MET A 173 4.22 -7.86 12.92
N THR A 174 4.82 -7.63 11.75
CA THR A 174 6.18 -7.12 11.58
C THR A 174 6.11 -5.67 11.18
N VAL A 175 6.88 -4.82 11.86
CA VAL A 175 6.88 -3.37 11.67
C VAL A 175 8.28 -2.94 11.30
N TRP A 176 8.46 -2.53 10.05
CA TRP A 176 9.70 -1.93 9.58
C TRP A 176 9.48 -0.42 9.40
N LEU A 177 10.17 0.35 10.23
CA LEU A 177 10.18 1.81 10.24
C LEU A 177 11.60 2.33 10.01
N SER A 178 12.45 1.53 9.36
CA SER A 178 13.84 1.88 9.13
C SER A 178 13.99 3.00 8.10
N LYS A 179 15.12 3.72 8.15
CA LYS A 179 15.48 4.78 7.18
C LYS A 179 14.43 5.91 7.08
N ASN A 180 13.70 6.19 8.16
CA ASN A 180 12.83 7.36 8.21
C ASN A 180 13.54 8.52 8.92
N GLY A 181 12.81 9.60 9.18
CA GLY A 181 13.31 10.75 9.93
C GLY A 181 12.98 10.71 11.42
N ILE A 182 12.71 9.53 12.00
CA ILE A 182 12.16 9.39 13.34
C ILE A 182 13.15 9.94 14.37
N GLN A 183 12.64 10.79 15.25
CA GLN A 183 13.35 11.46 16.33
C GLN A 183 12.72 11.10 17.68
N GLU A 184 11.40 10.98 17.71
CA GLU A 184 10.64 10.74 18.94
C GLU A 184 9.71 9.54 18.78
N ILE A 185 9.65 8.69 19.81
CA ILE A 185 8.65 7.65 19.94
C ILE A 185 7.96 7.88 21.27
N HIS A 186 6.64 8.02 21.28
CA HIS A 186 5.89 8.23 22.51
C HIS A 186 5.75 6.95 23.34
N ASN A 187 5.56 7.10 24.66
CA ASN A 187 5.08 6.00 25.51
C ASN A 187 3.79 5.39 24.95
N CYS A 188 3.65 4.07 25.05
CA CYS A 188 2.50 3.31 24.52
C CYS A 188 2.36 3.42 22.99
N ALA A 189 3.42 3.70 22.24
CA ALA A 189 3.38 3.75 20.78
C ALA A 189 2.87 2.42 20.16
N PHE A 190 3.30 1.30 20.73
CA PHE A 190 2.93 -0.05 20.28
C PHE A 190 1.83 -0.71 21.12
N ASN A 191 1.12 0.05 21.95
CA ASN A 191 0.08 -0.49 22.82
C ASN A 191 -1.03 -1.23 22.03
N GLY A 192 -1.46 -2.38 22.57
CA GLY A 192 -2.52 -3.20 21.97
C GLY A 192 -2.09 -3.96 20.71
N THR A 193 -0.79 -4.25 20.55
CA THR A 193 -0.25 -4.94 19.37
C THR A 193 0.45 -6.25 19.72
N GLN A 194 0.60 -7.13 18.73
CA GLN A 194 1.38 -8.36 18.81
C GLN A 194 2.56 -8.26 17.83
N LEU A 195 3.74 -7.89 18.31
CA LEU A 195 4.93 -7.64 17.49
C LEU A 195 5.80 -8.89 17.36
N ASP A 196 5.89 -9.42 16.13
CA ASP A 196 6.90 -10.43 15.78
C ASP A 196 8.27 -9.74 15.66
N GLU A 197 8.34 -8.65 14.90
CA GLU A 197 9.59 -7.92 14.65
C GLU A 197 9.34 -6.40 14.56
N LEU A 198 10.26 -5.63 15.14
CA LEU A 198 10.33 -4.18 15.03
C LEU A 198 11.71 -3.76 14.52
N ASN A 199 11.74 -3.07 13.39
CA ASN A 199 12.96 -2.48 12.86
C ASN A 199 12.88 -0.95 12.88
N LEU A 200 13.75 -0.33 13.68
CA LEU A 200 13.93 1.12 13.80
C LEU A 200 15.32 1.57 13.30
N SER A 201 16.05 0.70 12.61
CA SER A 201 17.41 1.01 12.11
C SER A 201 17.42 2.22 11.16
N ASP A 202 18.57 2.86 11.05
CA ASP A 202 18.81 4.00 10.16
C ASP A 202 17.89 5.21 10.41
N ASN A 203 17.34 5.36 11.62
CA ASN A 203 16.71 6.61 12.07
C ASN A 203 17.74 7.43 12.83
N SER A 204 18.61 8.16 12.12
CA SER A 204 19.85 8.71 12.68
C SER A 204 19.68 9.72 13.83
N ASN A 205 18.48 10.26 14.02
CA ASN A 205 18.17 11.23 15.08
C ASN A 205 17.36 10.61 16.23
N LEU A 206 17.08 9.30 16.21
CA LEU A 206 16.43 8.59 17.31
C LEU A 206 17.50 8.22 18.35
N GLU A 207 17.52 8.94 19.47
CA GLU A 207 18.55 8.77 20.52
C GLU A 207 18.17 7.70 21.55
N GLU A 208 16.93 7.71 22.05
CA GLU A 208 16.46 6.80 23.08
C GLU A 208 15.02 6.35 22.86
N LEU A 209 14.67 5.19 23.41
CA LEU A 209 13.30 4.72 23.53
C LEU A 209 12.78 5.04 24.93
N PRO A 210 11.55 5.55 25.07
CA PRO A 210 11.01 5.80 26.40
C PRO A 210 10.64 4.48 27.11
N ASN A 211 10.63 4.49 28.44
CA ASN A 211 10.46 3.29 29.26
C ASN A 211 9.18 2.49 28.95
N ASP A 212 8.08 3.18 28.66
CA ASP A 212 6.76 2.56 28.44
C ASP A 212 6.44 2.42 26.94
N VAL A 213 7.44 2.43 26.05
CA VAL A 213 7.25 2.31 24.59
C VAL A 213 6.47 1.04 24.20
N PHE A 214 6.74 -0.08 24.88
CA PHE A 214 6.10 -1.38 24.67
C PHE A 214 4.97 -1.68 25.67
N GLN A 215 4.53 -0.70 26.47
CA GLN A 215 3.44 -0.93 27.40
C GLN A 215 2.17 -1.37 26.64
N GLY A 216 1.65 -2.55 27.02
CA GLY A 216 0.47 -3.15 26.39
C GLY A 216 0.73 -3.82 25.04
N ALA A 217 1.97 -3.92 24.59
CA ALA A 217 2.38 -4.73 23.44
C ALA A 217 2.80 -6.14 23.90
N SER A 218 2.55 -7.15 23.08
CA SER A 218 3.24 -8.44 23.15
C SER A 218 4.44 -8.41 22.20
N GLY A 219 5.63 -8.77 22.67
CA GLY A 219 6.88 -8.63 21.89
C GLY A 219 7.54 -7.25 22.07
N PRO A 220 8.44 -6.83 21.15
CA PRO A 220 8.85 -7.54 19.93
C PRO A 220 9.70 -8.78 20.21
N VAL A 221 9.64 -9.80 19.34
CA VAL A 221 10.54 -10.98 19.39
C VAL A 221 11.92 -10.61 18.83
N ILE A 222 11.93 -9.83 17.76
CA ILE A 222 13.15 -9.31 17.12
C ILE A 222 13.09 -7.79 17.14
N LEU A 223 14.13 -7.15 17.66
CA LEU A 223 14.27 -5.70 17.70
C LEU A 223 15.57 -5.28 17.01
N TRP A 224 15.46 -4.45 15.97
CA TRP A 224 16.58 -3.80 15.32
C TRP A 224 16.57 -2.32 15.69
N LEU A 225 17.66 -1.86 16.28
CA LEU A 225 17.94 -0.45 16.54
C LEU A 225 19.14 -0.03 15.69
N ASN A 226 19.38 1.29 15.61
CA ASN A 226 20.63 1.80 15.05
C ASN A 226 21.83 1.13 15.74
N PRO A 227 22.91 0.80 15.01
CA PRO A 227 24.23 0.71 15.64
C PRO A 227 24.67 2.07 16.19
#